data_AF-F2BC52-F1
#
_entry.id   AF-F2BC52-F1
#
_cell.length_a   1.000
_cell.length_b   1.000
_cell.length_c   1.000
_cell.angle_alpha   90.00
_cell.angle_beta   90.00
_cell.angle_gamma   90.00
#
_symmetry.space_group_name_H-M   'P 1'
#
loop_
_entity.id
_entity.type
_entity.pdbx_description
1 polymer ?
#
loop_
_entity_poly.entity_id
_entity_poly.type
_entity_poly.pdbx_seq_one_letter_code
_entity_poly.pdbx_strand_id
1 'polypeptide(L)'
;MDKQTAAKQTNLISYPVRSEINQIEPRLDIFWQDQLAAVFAALTSEERAQVTAQLLAPKEIFWDETSGKFVYRPAEASGGLTDGIQSMPQHLAALLRFLQDILFTLKELEDAGKIAELLENALDKIQAVQTDNKPDWQRAKQRLYSNFICAAAAVIRDKTDWVIPENRRNLNFPVIKTFINEVFLKQRLLGHLFRTLRNRQLAEMPHPLLNTFLREEQRVRQLEIVRASKYLFAIAPTVESGLNPFNLRRFLQEDALYSEDQFLLNGTAVNTALLANGDEGIQTRFKQQVAAIITIEGTVSRVIIDLMENLEKYHEDQLFPLLFQPLDANMALEKAIAARLQEYESLMEENIFQPFKAIVRRAANQDELNYLQVGMRQLFGSIISVFKDFQTLPAVRGSEAAEIFLGGLVAYAAFLEKRREDVFMRMDDDEWQSACLRAEQVAAEFKELGAESLPEYRRLGRQAEETAAKIKEHPSFFDKLFKRNEKNAEKLAETKQKMRKTASTVHDKLYRFANEHPQQIVNLELEALPTTSVGFHRYALPAGENGLTKLPLPIGLEESRAKFDLERFVRQFA
;
A
#
# COMPACT_ATOMS: atom_id res chain seq x y z
N MET A 1 -36.15 -24.07 16.95
CA MET A 1 -34.82 -23.93 16.32
C MET A 1 -35.05 -23.06 15.11
N ASP A 2 -34.99 -21.76 15.36
CA ASP A 2 -35.90 -20.83 14.71
C ASP A 2 -35.24 -20.08 13.57
N LYS A 3 -36.01 -19.91 12.49
CA LYS A 3 -35.75 -19.03 11.34
C LYS A 3 -35.35 -17.59 11.72
N GLN A 4 -35.45 -17.21 13.00
CA GLN A 4 -34.96 -15.94 13.55
C GLN A 4 -33.43 -15.86 13.69
N THR A 5 -32.69 -16.98 13.75
CA THR A 5 -31.22 -16.94 13.75
C THR A 5 -30.64 -16.70 12.35
N ALA A 6 -31.35 -17.14 11.30
CA ALA A 6 -31.00 -16.83 9.91
C ALA A 6 -31.33 -15.38 9.52
N ALA A 7 -32.39 -14.80 10.11
CA ALA A 7 -32.83 -13.43 9.82
C ALA A 7 -31.92 -12.32 10.39
N LYS A 8 -30.90 -12.66 11.21
CA LYS A 8 -29.90 -11.70 11.70
C LYS A 8 -28.63 -11.60 10.83
N GLN A 9 -28.54 -12.38 9.75
CA GLN A 9 -27.34 -12.50 8.92
C GLN A 9 -27.42 -11.79 7.55
N THR A 10 -28.50 -11.05 7.26
CA THR A 10 -28.75 -10.33 5.99
C THR A 10 -28.18 -8.91 5.92
N ASN A 11 -27.30 -8.49 6.83
CA ASN A 11 -26.78 -7.11 6.90
C ASN A 11 -25.39 -6.92 6.27
N LEU A 12 -24.93 -7.84 5.41
CA LEU A 12 -23.62 -7.74 4.77
C LEU A 12 -23.76 -7.14 3.37
N ILE A 13 -23.33 -5.88 3.21
CA ILE A 13 -23.16 -5.25 1.89
C ILE A 13 -22.29 -6.18 1.04
N SER A 14 -22.77 -6.53 -0.16
CA SER A 14 -22.07 -7.44 -1.05
C SER A 14 -20.65 -6.95 -1.38
N TYR A 15 -19.74 -7.90 -1.56
CA TYR A 15 -18.34 -7.57 -1.86
C TYR A 15 -18.17 -6.69 -3.12
N PRO A 16 -18.85 -6.96 -4.26
CA PRO A 16 -18.71 -6.11 -5.45
C PRO A 16 -19.06 -4.64 -5.18
N VAL A 17 -20.16 -4.38 -4.47
CA VAL A 17 -20.61 -3.03 -4.10
C VAL A 17 -19.60 -2.37 -3.17
N ARG A 18 -19.12 -3.11 -2.16
CA ARG A 18 -18.09 -2.62 -1.22
C ARG A 18 -16.80 -2.24 -1.95
N SER A 19 -16.33 -3.12 -2.82
CA SER A 19 -15.11 -2.93 -3.59
C SER A 19 -15.20 -1.69 -4.49
N GLU A 20 -16.33 -1.50 -5.18
CA GLU A 20 -16.53 -0.36 -6.07
C GLU A 20 -16.60 0.96 -5.29
N ILE A 21 -17.32 1.02 -4.16
CA ILE A 21 -17.46 2.23 -3.35
C ILE A 21 -16.16 2.60 -2.62
N ASN A 22 -15.42 1.61 -2.13
CA ASN A 22 -14.14 1.83 -1.44
C ASN A 22 -13.08 2.41 -2.38
N GLN A 23 -13.20 2.21 -3.70
CA GLN A 23 -12.29 2.80 -4.68
C GLN A 23 -12.63 4.23 -5.06
N ILE A 24 -13.82 4.75 -4.75
CA ILE A 24 -14.17 6.13 -5.09
C ILE A 24 -13.27 7.10 -4.30
N GLU A 25 -12.63 8.06 -4.95
CA GLU A 25 -11.90 9.16 -4.29
C GLU A 25 -12.42 10.49 -4.83
N PRO A 26 -13.38 11.15 -4.14
CA PRO A 26 -14.07 12.34 -4.65
C PRO A 26 -13.15 13.50 -5.03
N ARG A 27 -11.95 13.58 -4.45
CA ARG A 27 -10.99 14.64 -4.75
C ARG A 27 -10.24 14.41 -6.06
N LEU A 28 -10.17 13.16 -6.52
CA LEU A 28 -9.44 12.76 -7.73
C LEU A 28 -10.38 12.42 -8.88
N ASP A 29 -11.36 11.55 -8.60
CA ASP A 29 -12.23 10.96 -9.61
C ASP A 29 -13.07 12.02 -10.33
N ILE A 30 -13.02 12.03 -11.65
CA ILE A 30 -13.64 13.08 -12.48
C ILE A 30 -15.16 12.93 -12.49
N PHE A 31 -15.64 11.68 -12.53
CA PHE A 31 -17.07 11.36 -12.68
C PHE A 31 -17.63 10.51 -11.53
N TRP A 32 -17.10 10.69 -10.31
CA TRP A 32 -17.46 9.85 -9.16
C TRP A 32 -18.94 9.93 -8.76
N GLN A 33 -19.58 11.09 -8.94
CA GLN A 33 -21.00 11.27 -8.61
C GLN A 33 -21.87 10.39 -9.51
N ASP A 34 -21.58 10.35 -10.81
CA ASP A 34 -22.29 9.54 -11.79
C ASP A 34 -22.08 8.05 -11.50
N GLN A 35 -20.84 7.66 -11.19
CA GLN A 35 -20.51 6.28 -10.82
C GLN A 35 -21.27 5.86 -9.56
N LEU A 36 -21.27 6.68 -8.51
CA LEU A 36 -21.95 6.36 -7.25
C LEU A 36 -23.47 6.31 -7.43
N ALA A 37 -24.04 7.20 -8.25
CA ALA A 37 -25.45 7.16 -8.61
C ALA A 37 -25.83 5.86 -9.34
N ALA A 38 -24.99 5.39 -10.27
CA ALA A 38 -25.20 4.13 -10.97
C ALA A 38 -25.16 2.92 -10.02
N VAL A 39 -24.23 2.90 -9.06
CA VAL A 39 -24.17 1.87 -8.02
C VAL A 39 -25.45 1.90 -7.17
N PHE A 40 -25.85 3.08 -6.67
CA PHE A 40 -27.04 3.21 -5.82
C PHE A 40 -28.33 2.84 -6.53
N ALA A 41 -28.45 3.11 -7.83
CA ALA A 41 -29.61 2.75 -8.63
C ALA A 41 -29.86 1.22 -8.62
N ALA A 42 -28.82 0.40 -8.50
CA ALA A 42 -28.93 -1.06 -8.43
C ALA A 42 -29.25 -1.61 -7.02
N LEU A 43 -29.22 -0.77 -5.97
CA LEU A 43 -29.40 -1.19 -4.58
C LEU A 43 -30.84 -1.00 -4.08
N THR A 44 -31.27 -1.87 -3.16
CA THR A 44 -32.50 -1.72 -2.38
C THR A 44 -32.40 -0.60 -1.34
N SER A 45 -33.55 -0.14 -0.82
CA SER A 45 -33.58 0.92 0.20
C SER A 45 -32.81 0.57 1.48
N GLU A 46 -32.85 -0.69 1.91
CA GLU A 46 -32.10 -1.17 3.08
C GLU A 46 -30.59 -1.17 2.84
N GLU A 47 -30.16 -1.69 1.68
CA GLU A 47 -28.74 -1.67 1.29
C GLU A 47 -28.21 -0.25 1.17
N ARG A 48 -28.98 0.69 0.59
CA ARG A 48 -28.60 2.11 0.49
C ARG A 48 -28.36 2.71 1.88
N ALA A 49 -29.22 2.42 2.86
CA ALA A 49 -29.03 2.89 4.23
C ALA A 49 -27.74 2.33 4.85
N GLN A 50 -27.47 1.02 4.67
CA GLN A 50 -26.26 0.38 5.18
C GLN A 50 -24.99 0.93 4.51
N VAL A 51 -24.98 1.05 3.18
CA VAL A 51 -23.89 1.62 2.40
C VAL A 51 -23.60 3.06 2.83
N THR A 52 -24.64 3.85 3.04
CA THR A 52 -24.50 5.25 3.47
C THR A 52 -23.80 5.33 4.83
N ALA A 53 -24.27 4.56 5.81
CA ALA A 53 -23.71 4.57 7.16
C ALA A 53 -22.31 3.95 7.27
N GLN A 54 -22.07 2.83 6.57
CA GLN A 54 -20.87 2.01 6.76
C GLN A 54 -19.72 2.36 5.81
N LEU A 55 -20.02 2.85 4.58
CA LEU A 55 -19.03 3.09 3.52
C LEU A 55 -18.92 4.56 3.12
N LEU A 56 -20.03 5.27 2.92
CA LEU A 56 -20.00 6.67 2.44
C LEU A 56 -19.68 7.69 3.53
N ALA A 57 -20.34 7.59 4.69
CA ALA A 57 -20.12 8.54 5.79
C ALA A 57 -18.65 8.58 6.28
N PRO A 58 -17.93 7.45 6.43
CA PRO A 58 -16.49 7.48 6.73
C PRO A 58 -15.63 8.13 5.65
N LYS A 59 -16.14 8.22 4.42
CA LYS A 59 -15.48 8.86 3.27
C LYS A 59 -16.01 10.29 3.04
N GLU A 60 -16.80 10.82 3.97
CA GLU A 60 -17.33 12.18 3.97
C GLU A 60 -18.21 12.49 2.73
N ILE A 61 -18.84 11.45 2.19
CA ILE A 61 -19.77 11.53 1.07
C ILE A 61 -21.20 11.44 1.62
N PHE A 62 -22.04 12.39 1.21
CA PHE A 62 -23.42 12.50 1.66
C PHE A 62 -24.36 12.67 0.47
N TRP A 63 -25.59 12.21 0.60
CA TRP A 63 -26.65 12.56 -0.35
C TRP A 63 -27.16 13.96 -0.03
N ASP A 64 -27.24 14.83 -1.04
CA ASP A 64 -27.85 16.15 -0.92
C ASP A 64 -29.23 16.17 -1.59
N GLU A 65 -30.28 16.22 -0.77
CA GLU A 65 -31.67 16.21 -1.24
C GLU A 65 -32.01 17.42 -2.11
N THR A 66 -31.33 18.56 -1.91
CA THR A 66 -31.60 19.79 -2.65
C THR A 66 -31.10 19.71 -4.09
N SER A 67 -29.89 19.19 -4.29
CA SER A 67 -29.28 19.04 -5.62
C SER A 67 -29.58 17.69 -6.28
N GLY A 68 -30.13 16.73 -5.54
CA GLY A 68 -30.40 15.37 -6.03
C GLY A 68 -29.12 14.63 -6.42
N LYS A 69 -27.99 14.94 -5.75
CA LYS A 69 -26.66 14.40 -6.06
C LYS A 69 -25.89 14.08 -4.78
N PHE A 70 -24.90 13.20 -4.91
CA PHE A 70 -23.92 13.00 -3.86
C PHE A 70 -22.98 14.19 -3.77
N VAL A 71 -22.63 14.60 -2.56
CA VAL A 71 -21.70 15.70 -2.28
C VAL A 71 -20.62 15.22 -1.33
N TYR A 72 -19.39 15.66 -1.59
CA TYR A 72 -18.26 15.45 -0.70
C TYR A 72 -18.14 16.67 0.22
N ARG A 73 -18.20 16.43 1.54
CA ARG A 73 -18.16 17.48 2.58
C ARG A 73 -17.09 17.11 3.61
N PRO A 74 -15.82 17.45 3.37
CA PRO A 74 -14.75 17.09 4.30
C PRO A 74 -14.93 17.79 5.66
N ALA A 75 -14.63 17.09 6.75
CA ALA A 75 -14.76 17.59 8.12
C ALA A 75 -13.75 18.70 8.44
N GLU A 76 -12.56 18.64 7.85
CA GLU A 76 -11.60 19.74 7.86
C GLU A 76 -11.70 20.49 6.53
N ALA A 77 -11.96 21.80 6.59
CA ALA A 77 -11.93 22.68 5.41
C ALA A 77 -10.49 22.71 4.87
N SER A 78 -10.14 21.74 4.03
CA SER A 78 -8.76 21.51 3.64
C SER A 78 -8.62 21.22 2.14
N GLY A 79 -8.04 22.19 1.44
CA GLY A 79 -7.55 22.06 0.06
C GLY A 79 -6.21 22.76 -0.14
N GLY A 80 -5.66 23.37 0.92
CA GLY A 80 -4.36 24.01 0.96
C GLY A 80 -3.24 22.99 1.14
N LEU A 81 -2.07 23.30 0.57
CA LEU A 81 -0.89 22.44 0.66
C LEU A 81 -0.43 22.17 2.11
N THR A 82 -0.74 23.07 3.03
CA THR A 82 -0.29 23.02 4.43
C THR A 82 -1.29 22.38 5.40
N ASP A 83 -2.42 21.89 4.90
CA ASP A 83 -3.49 21.44 5.77
C ASP A 83 -3.11 20.20 6.57
N GLY A 84 -3.55 20.17 7.83
CA GLY A 84 -3.12 19.21 8.82
C GLY A 84 -1.66 19.37 9.27
N ILE A 85 -0.83 20.25 8.71
CA ILE A 85 0.57 20.41 9.14
C ILE A 85 0.65 21.45 10.27
N GLN A 86 0.71 20.99 11.52
CA GLN A 86 0.70 21.86 12.71
C GLN A 86 1.88 22.85 12.76
N SER A 87 3.09 22.41 12.41
CA SER A 87 4.27 23.26 12.31
C SER A 87 5.09 22.83 11.10
N MET A 88 5.11 23.65 10.05
CA MET A 88 5.92 23.36 8.86
C MET A 88 7.40 23.35 9.24
N PRO A 89 8.10 22.21 9.12
CA PRO A 89 9.53 22.18 9.36
C PRO A 89 10.24 23.14 8.40
N GLN A 90 11.17 23.95 8.92
CA GLN A 90 11.87 24.97 8.12
C GLN A 90 12.55 24.38 6.87
N HIS A 91 13.04 23.15 6.94
CA HIS A 91 13.66 22.45 5.81
C HIS A 91 12.67 22.12 4.68
N LEU A 92 11.36 22.03 4.96
CA LEU A 92 10.31 21.85 3.94
C LEU A 92 9.80 23.16 3.35
N ALA A 93 10.20 24.32 3.89
CA ALA A 93 9.68 25.61 3.43
C ALA A 93 10.02 25.91 1.96
N ALA A 94 11.22 25.54 1.51
CA ALA A 94 11.62 25.69 0.10
C ALA A 94 10.82 24.76 -0.82
N LEU A 95 10.58 23.52 -0.38
CA LEU A 95 9.73 22.57 -1.10
C LEU A 95 8.30 23.11 -1.22
N LEU A 96 7.71 23.63 -0.13
CA LEU A 96 6.36 24.19 -0.16
C LEU A 96 6.22 25.31 -1.20
N ARG A 97 7.16 26.26 -1.23
CA ARG A 97 7.15 27.35 -2.22
C ARG A 97 7.25 26.82 -3.64
N PHE A 98 8.17 25.89 -3.87
CA PHE A 98 8.29 25.22 -5.16
C PHE A 98 6.97 24.56 -5.59
N LEU A 99 6.28 23.84 -4.70
CA LEU A 99 5.00 23.21 -5.02
C LEU A 99 3.88 24.23 -5.29
N GLN A 100 3.88 25.37 -4.60
CA GLN A 100 2.96 26.47 -4.88
C GLN A 100 3.18 27.04 -6.28
N ASP A 101 4.44 27.25 -6.66
CA ASP A 101 4.81 27.71 -8.00
C ASP A 101 4.40 26.69 -9.07
N ILE A 102 4.62 25.39 -8.82
CA ILE A 102 4.17 24.31 -9.70
C ILE A 102 2.65 24.37 -9.91
N LEU A 103 1.85 24.49 -8.84
CA LEU A 103 0.39 24.58 -8.97
C LEU A 103 -0.04 25.84 -9.72
N PHE A 104 0.68 26.95 -9.57
CA PHE A 104 0.42 28.18 -10.34
C PHE A 104 0.72 27.98 -11.83
N THR A 105 1.90 27.45 -12.18
CA THR A 105 2.27 27.12 -13.56
C THR A 105 1.31 26.11 -14.17
N LEU A 106 0.89 25.11 -13.40
CA LEU A 106 -0.03 24.07 -13.87
C LEU A 106 -1.36 24.65 -14.32
N LYS A 107 -1.87 25.72 -13.71
CA LYS A 107 -3.14 26.37 -14.09
C LYS A 107 -3.11 26.92 -15.52
N GLU A 108 -1.99 27.51 -15.92
CA GLU A 108 -1.84 28.17 -17.23
C GLU A 108 -1.35 27.21 -18.33
N LEU A 109 -0.79 26.06 -17.97
CA LEU A 109 -0.19 25.14 -18.93
C LEU A 109 -1.24 24.31 -19.68
N GLU A 110 -1.16 24.26 -21.01
CA GLU A 110 -2.11 23.51 -21.86
C GLU A 110 -1.49 22.29 -22.55
N ASP A 111 -0.16 22.19 -22.58
CA ASP A 111 0.56 21.08 -23.24
C ASP A 111 0.58 19.83 -22.35
N ALA A 112 0.01 18.72 -22.85
CA ALA A 112 -0.12 17.49 -22.08
C ALA A 112 1.24 16.87 -21.67
N GLY A 113 2.28 16.97 -22.51
CA GLY A 113 3.61 16.46 -22.22
C GLY A 113 4.30 17.27 -21.11
N LYS A 114 4.22 18.59 -21.19
CA LYS A 114 4.78 19.48 -20.15
C LYS A 114 4.03 19.35 -18.83
N ILE A 115 2.71 19.15 -18.86
CA ILE A 115 1.92 18.84 -17.65
C ILE A 115 2.44 17.57 -16.99
N ALA A 116 2.69 16.52 -17.77
CA ALA A 116 3.23 15.26 -17.27
C ALA A 116 4.61 15.44 -16.61
N GLU A 117 5.54 16.13 -17.28
CA GLU A 117 6.87 16.45 -16.73
C GLU A 117 6.78 17.22 -15.41
N LEU A 118 5.90 18.23 -15.35
CA LEU A 118 5.76 19.10 -14.20
C LEU A 118 5.24 18.33 -12.97
N LEU A 119 4.23 17.48 -13.18
CA LEU A 119 3.63 16.66 -12.12
C LEU A 119 4.60 15.59 -11.62
N GLU A 120 5.27 14.85 -12.51
CA GLU A 120 6.24 13.82 -12.13
C GLU A 120 7.42 14.45 -11.36
N ASN A 121 8.01 15.53 -11.87
CA ASN A 121 9.12 16.23 -11.21
C ASN A 121 8.73 16.76 -9.81
N ALA A 122 7.50 17.25 -9.65
CA ALA A 122 7.03 17.71 -8.35
C ALA A 122 6.94 16.57 -7.34
N LEU A 123 6.35 15.44 -7.72
CA LEU A 123 6.24 14.27 -6.85
C LEU A 123 7.61 13.67 -6.52
N ASP A 124 8.51 13.57 -7.50
CA ASP A 124 9.86 13.05 -7.31
C ASP A 124 10.67 13.97 -6.37
N LYS A 125 10.54 15.29 -6.50
CA LYS A 125 11.19 16.24 -5.57
C LYS A 125 10.68 16.11 -4.15
N ILE A 126 9.38 15.89 -3.94
CA ILE A 126 8.84 15.64 -2.60
C ILE A 126 9.48 14.37 -2.05
N GLN A 127 9.48 13.28 -2.83
CA GLN A 127 10.04 11.99 -2.43
C GLN A 127 11.54 12.05 -2.13
N ALA A 128 12.31 12.84 -2.88
CA ALA A 128 13.76 13.00 -2.71
C ALA A 128 14.15 13.76 -1.44
N VAL A 129 13.24 14.52 -0.80
CA VAL A 129 13.55 15.22 0.44
C VAL A 129 13.86 14.22 1.54
N GLN A 130 15.10 14.25 2.04
CA GLN A 130 15.49 13.51 3.22
C GLN A 130 14.87 14.17 4.46
N THR A 131 14.21 13.37 5.27
CA THR A 131 13.54 13.84 6.48
C THR A 131 14.45 13.73 7.70
N ASP A 132 15.75 13.48 7.48
CA ASP A 132 16.74 13.08 8.49
C ASP A 132 16.15 12.13 9.51
N ASN A 133 15.24 11.28 9.02
CA ASN A 133 14.67 10.22 9.82
C ASN A 133 13.91 10.71 11.07
N LYS A 134 13.42 11.96 11.03
CA LYS A 134 12.58 12.55 12.06
C LYS A 134 11.10 12.26 11.76
N PRO A 135 10.36 11.53 12.61
CA PRO A 135 8.97 11.14 12.35
C PRO A 135 8.05 12.32 12.03
N ASP A 136 8.16 13.44 12.75
CA ASP A 136 7.33 14.62 12.48
C ASP A 136 7.61 15.24 11.11
N TRP A 137 8.86 15.16 10.64
CA TRP A 137 9.24 15.64 9.31
C TRP A 137 8.72 14.71 8.23
N GLN A 138 8.76 13.39 8.47
CA GLN A 138 8.18 12.39 7.59
C GLN A 138 6.67 12.53 7.45
N ARG A 139 5.95 12.74 8.56
CA ARG A 139 4.50 13.02 8.54
C ARG A 139 4.19 14.31 7.80
N ALA A 140 4.95 15.38 8.03
CA ALA A 140 4.76 16.64 7.32
C ALA A 140 4.99 16.46 5.81
N LYS A 141 6.03 15.73 5.41
CA LYS A 141 6.31 15.37 4.02
C LYS A 141 5.18 14.54 3.39
N GLN A 142 4.68 13.51 4.06
CA GLN A 142 3.56 12.67 3.60
C GLN A 142 2.26 13.47 3.45
N ARG A 143 1.97 14.37 4.41
CA ARG A 143 0.83 15.29 4.32
C ARG A 143 0.98 16.22 3.13
N LEU A 144 2.14 16.83 2.96
CA LEU A 144 2.42 17.71 1.82
C LEU A 144 2.29 16.96 0.49
N TYR A 145 2.77 15.72 0.42
CA TYR A 145 2.61 14.84 -0.74
C TYR A 145 1.14 14.61 -1.11
N SER A 146 0.34 14.20 -0.11
CA SER A 146 -1.09 13.92 -0.29
C SER A 146 -1.89 15.19 -0.65
N ASN A 147 -1.59 16.31 0.00
CA ASN A 147 -2.22 17.60 -0.24
C ASN A 147 -1.87 18.12 -1.65
N PHE A 148 -0.62 17.99 -2.08
CA PHE A 148 -0.20 18.36 -3.43
C PHE A 148 -0.93 17.55 -4.49
N ILE A 149 -1.03 16.23 -4.33
CA ILE A 149 -1.78 15.37 -5.25
C ILE A 149 -3.23 15.84 -5.38
N CYS A 150 -3.92 16.09 -4.26
CA CYS A 150 -5.31 16.53 -4.28
C CYS A 150 -5.47 17.93 -4.92
N ALA A 151 -4.54 18.86 -4.63
CA ALA A 151 -4.56 20.20 -5.20
C ALA A 151 -4.27 20.18 -6.72
N ALA A 152 -3.30 19.37 -7.15
CA ALA A 152 -3.00 19.18 -8.58
C ALA A 152 -4.19 18.56 -9.32
N ALA A 153 -4.82 17.54 -8.74
CA ALA A 153 -6.01 16.92 -9.33
C ALA A 153 -7.19 17.89 -9.47
N ALA A 154 -7.36 18.81 -8.51
CA ALA A 154 -8.36 19.87 -8.62
C ALA A 154 -8.05 20.82 -9.79
N VAL A 155 -6.80 21.26 -9.93
CA VAL A 155 -6.37 22.10 -11.06
C VAL A 155 -6.61 21.39 -12.40
N ILE A 156 -6.23 20.11 -12.51
CA ILE A 156 -6.45 19.31 -13.73
C ILE A 156 -7.94 19.13 -14.01
N ARG A 157 -8.76 18.90 -12.98
CA ARG A 157 -10.21 18.77 -13.12
C ARG A 157 -10.87 20.04 -13.65
N ASP A 158 -10.35 21.21 -13.31
CA ASP A 158 -10.92 22.50 -13.73
C ASP A 158 -10.50 22.90 -15.17
N LYS A 159 -9.51 22.23 -15.75
CA LYS A 159 -9.14 22.46 -17.16
C LYS A 159 -10.22 21.97 -18.12
N THR A 160 -10.34 22.65 -19.26
CA THR A 160 -11.36 22.37 -20.29
C THR A 160 -10.79 21.90 -21.62
N ASP A 161 -9.52 22.18 -21.92
CA ASP A 161 -8.86 21.74 -23.16
C ASP A 161 -7.34 21.62 -22.99
N TRP A 162 -6.68 20.87 -23.88
CA TRP A 162 -5.21 20.70 -23.95
C TRP A 162 -4.70 20.66 -25.39
N VAL A 163 -3.45 21.12 -25.54
CA VAL A 163 -2.65 20.86 -26.74
C VAL A 163 -2.12 19.43 -26.63
N ILE A 164 -2.64 18.55 -27.48
CA ILE A 164 -2.26 17.15 -27.56
C ILE A 164 -1.61 16.92 -28.93
N PRO A 165 -0.35 16.44 -28.96
CA PRO A 165 0.29 16.07 -30.22
C PRO A 165 -0.51 15.01 -30.98
N GLU A 166 -0.37 15.01 -32.30
CA GLU A 166 -0.90 13.92 -33.12
C GLU A 166 -0.38 12.58 -32.61
N ASN A 167 -1.28 11.62 -32.44
CA ASN A 167 -0.97 10.35 -31.83
C ASN A 167 -1.83 9.24 -32.45
N ARG A 168 -1.24 8.05 -32.62
CA ARG A 168 -1.86 6.89 -33.29
C ARG A 168 -2.94 6.25 -32.43
N ARG A 169 -2.90 6.48 -31.11
CA ARG A 169 -3.91 5.97 -30.18
C ARG A 169 -5.23 6.73 -30.21
N ASN A 170 -5.27 7.90 -30.84
CA ASN A 170 -6.39 8.85 -30.76
C ASN A 170 -6.72 9.23 -29.31
N LEU A 171 -5.69 9.38 -28.48
CA LEU A 171 -5.76 10.00 -27.16
C LEU A 171 -6.28 11.42 -27.34
N ASN A 172 -7.29 11.74 -26.56
CA ASN A 172 -7.93 13.05 -26.52
C ASN A 172 -7.98 13.57 -25.09
N PHE A 173 -8.36 14.84 -24.95
CA PHE A 173 -8.37 15.55 -23.68
C PHE A 173 -9.11 14.77 -22.55
N PRO A 174 -10.34 14.27 -22.75
CA PRO A 174 -11.02 13.47 -21.73
C PRO A 174 -10.27 12.22 -21.27
N VAL A 175 -9.63 11.49 -22.19
CA VAL A 175 -8.85 10.27 -21.86
C VAL A 175 -7.65 10.63 -21.00
N ILE A 176 -6.85 11.61 -21.43
CA ILE A 176 -5.63 11.99 -20.72
C ILE A 176 -5.96 12.61 -19.36
N LYS A 177 -7.00 13.44 -19.28
CA LYS A 177 -7.49 14.03 -18.02
C LYS A 177 -7.92 12.95 -17.02
N THR A 178 -8.63 11.95 -17.50
CA THR A 178 -9.03 10.81 -16.65
C THR A 178 -7.81 9.99 -16.23
N PHE A 179 -6.84 9.76 -17.12
CA PHE A 179 -5.61 9.04 -16.78
C PHE A 179 -4.81 9.77 -15.69
N ILE A 180 -4.61 11.09 -15.82
CA ILE A 180 -3.88 11.88 -14.83
C ILE A 180 -4.53 11.78 -13.45
N ASN A 181 -5.84 11.99 -13.36
CA ASN A 181 -6.53 12.03 -12.07
C ASN A 181 -6.79 10.64 -11.48
N GLU A 182 -7.37 9.73 -12.26
CA GLU A 182 -7.92 8.46 -11.78
C GLU A 182 -6.94 7.29 -11.86
N VAL A 183 -5.84 7.45 -12.59
CA VAL A 183 -4.79 6.42 -12.70
C VAL A 183 -3.52 6.90 -12.02
N PHE A 184 -2.86 7.92 -12.56
CA PHE A 184 -1.55 8.36 -12.07
C PHE A 184 -1.62 8.97 -10.67
N LEU A 185 -2.34 10.07 -10.48
CA LEU A 185 -2.42 10.76 -9.19
C LEU A 185 -3.09 9.87 -8.13
N LYS A 186 -4.11 9.11 -8.52
CA LYS A 186 -4.77 8.15 -7.63
C LYS A 186 -3.86 7.00 -7.23
N GLN A 187 -3.07 6.45 -8.14
CA GLN A 187 -2.10 5.42 -7.75
C GLN A 187 -1.00 6.01 -6.86
N ARG A 188 -0.53 7.22 -7.14
CA ARG A 188 0.46 7.91 -6.28
C ARG A 188 -0.11 8.17 -4.88
N LEU A 189 -1.40 8.49 -4.78
CA LEU A 189 -2.09 8.66 -3.49
C LEU A 189 -2.41 7.34 -2.80
N LEU A 190 -2.67 6.26 -3.54
CA LEU A 190 -3.12 4.98 -2.97
C LEU A 190 -1.98 3.96 -2.75
N GLY A 191 -0.86 4.10 -3.44
CA GLY A 191 0.25 3.15 -3.40
C GLY A 191 -0.20 1.72 -3.68
N HIS A 192 0.16 0.77 -2.81
CA HIS A 192 -0.28 -0.63 -2.87
C HIS A 192 -1.80 -0.84 -2.71
N LEU A 193 -2.56 0.20 -2.31
CA LEU A 193 -4.02 0.13 -2.20
C LEU A 193 -4.74 0.49 -3.50
N PHE A 194 -4.01 0.95 -4.51
CA PHE A 194 -4.55 1.19 -5.83
C PHE A 194 -4.95 -0.12 -6.50
N ARG A 195 -6.21 -0.22 -6.96
CA ARG A 195 -6.73 -1.48 -7.52
C ARG A 195 -6.62 -1.52 -9.03
N THR A 196 -6.18 -2.68 -9.50
CA THR A 196 -6.34 -3.09 -10.89
C THR A 196 -7.31 -4.26 -10.98
N LEU A 197 -8.03 -4.38 -12.09
CA LEU A 197 -8.93 -5.49 -12.35
C LEU A 197 -8.12 -6.76 -12.56
N ARG A 198 -8.53 -7.84 -11.90
CA ARG A 198 -7.95 -9.18 -12.04
C ARG A 198 -8.88 -10.11 -12.80
N ASN A 199 -8.39 -11.31 -13.07
CA ASN A 199 -9.05 -12.34 -13.88
C ASN A 199 -10.52 -12.57 -13.53
N ARG A 200 -10.87 -12.71 -12.24
CA ARG A 200 -12.27 -12.89 -11.81
C ARG A 200 -13.14 -11.69 -12.18
N GLN A 201 -12.67 -10.48 -11.91
CA GLN A 201 -13.43 -9.25 -12.17
C GLN A 201 -13.61 -8.99 -13.66
N LEU A 202 -12.58 -9.29 -14.48
CA LEU A 202 -12.70 -9.25 -15.93
C LEU A 202 -13.71 -10.27 -16.44
N ALA A 203 -13.68 -11.50 -15.90
CA ALA A 203 -14.62 -12.55 -16.28
C ALA A 203 -16.09 -12.18 -15.99
N GLU A 204 -16.32 -11.40 -14.93
CA GLU A 204 -17.65 -10.87 -14.55
C GLU A 204 -18.12 -9.70 -15.44
N MET A 205 -17.25 -9.13 -16.31
CA MET A 205 -17.65 -8.02 -17.17
C MET A 205 -18.58 -8.48 -18.31
N PRO A 206 -19.55 -7.65 -18.73
CA PRO A 206 -20.61 -8.07 -19.65
C PRO A 206 -20.14 -8.22 -21.11
N HIS A 207 -19.06 -7.56 -21.52
CA HIS A 207 -18.67 -7.45 -22.93
C HIS A 207 -17.57 -8.46 -23.32
N PRO A 208 -17.68 -9.23 -24.43
CA PRO A 208 -16.69 -10.23 -24.86
C PRO A 208 -15.26 -9.70 -25.04
N LEU A 209 -15.12 -8.46 -25.51
CA LEU A 209 -13.82 -7.79 -25.58
C LEU A 209 -13.10 -7.74 -24.22
N LEU A 210 -13.85 -7.65 -23.12
CA LEU A 210 -13.29 -7.51 -21.77
C LEU A 210 -13.16 -8.88 -21.08
N ASN A 211 -14.24 -9.67 -21.04
CA ASN A 211 -14.26 -10.93 -20.30
C ASN A 211 -13.51 -12.09 -20.98
N THR A 212 -13.24 -11.97 -22.27
CA THR A 212 -12.56 -13.00 -23.06
C THR A 212 -11.23 -12.46 -23.60
N PHE A 213 -11.26 -11.49 -24.51
CA PHE A 213 -10.04 -10.99 -25.16
C PHE A 213 -9.08 -10.33 -24.18
N LEU A 214 -9.52 -9.28 -23.47
CA LEU A 214 -8.63 -8.55 -22.56
C LEU A 214 -8.18 -9.42 -21.38
N ARG A 215 -9.02 -10.34 -20.92
CA ARG A 215 -8.65 -11.32 -19.89
C ARG A 215 -7.48 -12.21 -20.35
N GLU A 216 -7.53 -12.71 -21.58
CA GLU A 216 -6.44 -13.51 -22.14
C GLU A 216 -5.17 -12.66 -22.34
N GLU A 217 -5.31 -11.44 -22.84
CA GLU A 217 -4.17 -10.53 -22.99
C GLU A 217 -3.57 -10.16 -21.63
N GLN A 218 -4.38 -9.90 -20.59
CA GLN A 218 -3.88 -9.70 -19.22
C GLN A 218 -3.08 -10.90 -18.75
N ARG A 219 -3.57 -12.12 -18.99
CA ARG A 219 -2.92 -13.37 -18.58
C ARG A 219 -1.56 -13.54 -19.24
N VAL A 220 -1.48 -13.33 -20.56
CA VAL A 220 -0.25 -13.58 -21.32
C VAL A 220 0.76 -12.43 -21.17
N ARG A 221 0.28 -11.19 -21.12
CA ARG A 221 1.11 -9.97 -21.18
C ARG A 221 1.29 -9.28 -19.82
N GLN A 222 0.65 -9.79 -18.76
CA GLN A 222 0.62 -9.21 -17.41
C GLN A 222 0.19 -7.74 -17.38
N LEU A 223 -0.79 -7.38 -18.21
CA LEU A 223 -1.29 -6.01 -18.29
C LEU A 223 -1.93 -5.59 -16.97
N GLU A 224 -1.58 -4.38 -16.51
CA GLU A 224 -2.32 -3.71 -15.45
C GLU A 224 -3.60 -3.12 -16.06
N ILE A 225 -4.74 -3.64 -15.61
CA ILE A 225 -6.04 -3.20 -16.11
C ILE A 225 -6.69 -2.27 -15.09
N VAL A 226 -6.91 -1.01 -15.44
CA VAL A 226 -7.49 -0.03 -14.52
C VAL A 226 -8.88 0.36 -14.98
N ARG A 227 -9.87 0.15 -14.10
CA ARG A 227 -11.23 0.66 -14.29
C ARG A 227 -11.33 2.06 -13.70
N ALA A 228 -11.36 3.06 -14.57
CA ALA A 228 -11.72 4.43 -14.23
C ALA A 228 -13.24 4.63 -14.45
N SER A 229 -13.73 5.80 -14.09
CA SER A 229 -15.15 6.15 -14.09
C SER A 229 -15.82 6.05 -15.47
N LYS A 230 -15.13 6.42 -16.56
CA LYS A 230 -15.62 6.28 -17.96
C LYS A 230 -14.77 5.37 -18.85
N TYR A 231 -13.52 5.15 -18.48
CA TYR A 231 -12.54 4.46 -19.30
C TYR A 231 -12.04 3.20 -18.61
N LEU A 232 -11.66 2.22 -19.42
CA LEU A 232 -10.87 1.09 -18.97
C LEU A 232 -9.51 1.19 -19.65
N PHE A 233 -8.45 1.22 -18.84
CA PHE A 233 -7.08 1.32 -19.31
C PHE A 233 -6.41 -0.05 -19.26
N ALA A 234 -5.65 -0.38 -20.30
CA ALA A 234 -4.75 -1.52 -20.35
C ALA A 234 -3.33 -1.00 -20.43
N ILE A 235 -2.49 -1.31 -19.45
CA ILE A 235 -1.19 -0.65 -19.25
C ILE A 235 -0.09 -1.72 -19.17
N ALA A 236 1.04 -1.45 -19.81
CA ALA A 236 2.22 -2.32 -19.78
C ALA A 236 2.75 -2.48 -18.34
N PRO A 237 3.19 -3.68 -17.95
CA PRO A 237 3.89 -3.85 -16.68
C PRO A 237 5.28 -3.18 -16.72
N THR A 238 5.85 -2.97 -15.53
CA THR A 238 7.26 -2.60 -15.35
C THR A 238 8.01 -3.68 -14.59
N VAL A 239 9.22 -3.97 -15.06
CA VAL A 239 10.16 -4.92 -14.44
C VAL A 239 11.28 -4.19 -13.69
N GLU A 240 11.63 -2.99 -14.14
CA GLU A 240 12.69 -2.19 -13.54
C GLU A 240 12.27 -1.67 -12.16
N SER A 241 13.14 -1.91 -11.18
CA SER A 241 12.95 -1.39 -9.82
C SER A 241 12.85 0.13 -9.83
N GLY A 242 11.86 0.65 -9.12
CA GLY A 242 11.61 2.10 -9.02
C GLY A 242 10.84 2.70 -10.20
N LEU A 243 10.57 1.94 -11.27
CA LEU A 243 9.66 2.39 -12.33
C LEU A 243 8.21 2.02 -12.03
N ASN A 244 7.37 3.04 -12.01
CA ASN A 244 5.94 2.91 -11.84
C ASN A 244 5.25 2.69 -13.21
N PRO A 245 4.44 1.61 -13.38
CA PRO A 245 3.76 1.36 -14.65
C PRO A 245 2.74 2.44 -15.02
N PHE A 246 2.26 3.21 -14.05
CA PHE A 246 1.24 4.24 -14.21
C PHE A 246 1.81 5.64 -14.51
N ASN A 247 3.11 5.77 -14.81
CA ASN A 247 3.75 7.05 -15.11
C ASN A 247 3.14 7.76 -16.34
N LEU A 248 3.01 9.09 -16.25
CA LEU A 248 2.34 9.92 -17.26
C LEU A 248 3.12 10.01 -18.55
N ARG A 249 4.42 10.35 -18.47
CA ARG A 249 5.26 10.48 -19.67
C ARG A 249 5.32 9.18 -20.44
N ARG A 250 5.49 8.07 -19.70
CA ARG A 250 5.46 6.71 -20.24
C ARG A 250 4.13 6.44 -20.95
N PHE A 251 3.00 6.75 -20.32
CA PHE A 251 1.69 6.58 -20.95
C PHE A 251 1.53 7.44 -22.19
N LEU A 252 2.01 8.69 -22.23
CA LEU A 252 1.86 9.58 -23.38
C LEU A 252 2.79 9.22 -24.55
N GLN A 253 3.88 8.51 -24.31
CA GLN A 253 4.85 8.14 -25.34
C GLN A 253 4.32 7.08 -26.32
N GLU A 254 4.64 7.25 -27.60
CA GLU A 254 4.46 6.27 -28.67
C GLU A 254 5.80 6.09 -29.37
N ASP A 255 6.33 4.88 -29.38
CA ASP A 255 7.62 4.61 -30.02
C ASP A 255 7.37 4.06 -31.43
N ALA A 256 7.77 4.81 -32.45
CA ALA A 256 7.72 4.34 -33.84
C ALA A 256 8.87 3.36 -34.10
N LEU A 257 8.54 2.20 -34.69
CA LEU A 257 9.53 1.24 -35.17
C LEU A 257 9.94 1.60 -36.61
N TYR A 258 10.66 0.69 -37.27
CA TYR A 258 11.25 0.88 -38.60
C TYR A 258 10.25 1.24 -39.73
N SER A 259 8.94 1.10 -39.52
CA SER A 259 7.87 1.47 -40.46
C SER A 259 6.78 2.30 -39.78
N GLU A 260 6.12 3.19 -40.52
CA GLU A 260 5.03 4.05 -39.98
C GLU A 260 3.87 3.25 -39.36
N ASP A 261 3.64 2.01 -39.80
CA ASP A 261 2.55 1.16 -39.32
C ASP A 261 2.90 0.31 -38.09
N GLN A 262 4.17 0.28 -37.67
CA GLN A 262 4.63 -0.47 -36.51
C GLN A 262 5.02 0.48 -35.38
N PHE A 263 4.39 0.30 -34.23
CA PHE A 263 4.63 1.13 -33.06
C PHE A 263 4.45 0.34 -31.79
N LEU A 264 5.09 0.84 -30.74
CA LEU A 264 5.02 0.30 -29.40
C LEU A 264 4.34 1.29 -28.46
N LEU A 265 3.48 0.74 -27.61
CA LEU A 265 2.69 1.48 -26.64
C LEU A 265 2.99 1.06 -25.22
N ASN A 266 2.90 1.99 -24.29
CA ASN A 266 2.91 1.67 -22.86
C ASN A 266 1.52 1.46 -22.27
N GLY A 267 0.48 1.74 -23.04
CA GLY A 267 -0.89 1.50 -22.65
C GLY A 267 -1.88 2.10 -23.62
N THR A 268 -3.13 1.68 -23.46
CA THR A 268 -4.26 2.18 -24.22
C THR A 268 -5.51 2.28 -23.34
N ALA A 269 -6.56 2.90 -23.86
CA ALA A 269 -7.81 3.13 -23.17
C ALA A 269 -9.00 2.82 -24.08
N VAL A 270 -10.10 2.38 -23.47
CA VAL A 270 -11.38 2.25 -24.16
C VAL A 270 -12.50 2.86 -23.34
N ASN A 271 -13.39 3.59 -24.01
CA ASN A 271 -14.57 4.16 -23.37
C ASN A 271 -15.60 3.05 -23.15
N THR A 272 -15.95 2.81 -21.90
CA THR A 272 -16.84 1.71 -21.48
C THR A 272 -18.27 1.89 -21.98
N ALA A 273 -18.76 3.13 -22.10
CA ALA A 273 -20.09 3.41 -22.65
C ALA A 273 -20.15 3.16 -24.15
N LEU A 274 -19.08 3.46 -24.89
CA LEU A 274 -19.03 3.20 -26.33
C LEU A 274 -18.95 1.70 -26.63
N LEU A 275 -18.28 0.92 -25.78
CA LEU A 275 -18.30 -0.55 -25.86
C LEU A 275 -19.69 -1.11 -25.63
N ALA A 276 -20.44 -0.59 -24.65
CA ALA A 276 -21.82 -1.02 -24.39
C ALA A 276 -22.74 -0.81 -25.59
N ASN A 277 -22.43 0.17 -26.45
CA ASN A 277 -23.19 0.48 -27.66
C ASN A 277 -22.79 -0.38 -28.88
N GLY A 278 -21.80 -1.28 -28.76
CA GLY A 278 -21.45 -2.25 -29.79
C GLY A 278 -20.67 -1.72 -31.00
N ASP A 279 -19.95 -0.61 -30.87
CA ASP A 279 -19.15 -0.02 -31.97
C ASP A 279 -17.96 -0.94 -32.37
N GLU A 280 -18.05 -1.59 -33.53
CA GLU A 280 -17.01 -2.50 -34.03
C GLU A 280 -15.67 -1.82 -34.35
N GLY A 281 -15.70 -0.55 -34.78
CA GLY A 281 -14.49 0.21 -35.09
C GLY A 281 -13.66 0.48 -33.83
N ILE A 282 -14.34 0.80 -32.72
CA ILE A 282 -13.70 0.97 -31.41
C ILE A 282 -13.10 -0.34 -30.92
N GLN A 283 -13.83 -1.46 -31.05
CA GLN A 283 -13.33 -2.78 -30.64
C GLN A 283 -12.07 -3.18 -31.43
N THR A 284 -12.10 -3.01 -32.75
CA THR A 284 -10.98 -3.37 -33.64
C THR A 284 -9.74 -2.55 -33.31
N ARG A 285 -9.91 -1.23 -33.17
CA ARG A 285 -8.81 -0.33 -32.80
C ARG A 285 -8.24 -0.66 -31.43
N PHE A 286 -9.08 -0.95 -30.44
CA PHE A 286 -8.60 -1.32 -29.10
C PHE A 286 -7.78 -2.62 -29.13
N LYS A 287 -8.23 -3.65 -29.87
CA LYS A 287 -7.46 -4.89 -30.04
C LYS A 287 -6.08 -4.63 -30.68
N GLN A 288 -6.03 -3.82 -31.73
CA GLN A 288 -4.77 -3.44 -32.39
C GLN A 288 -3.83 -2.70 -31.43
N GLN A 289 -4.37 -1.78 -30.64
CA GLN A 289 -3.59 -1.03 -29.65
C GLN A 289 -3.09 -1.94 -28.51
N VAL A 290 -3.91 -2.87 -28.00
CA VAL A 290 -3.47 -3.85 -26.99
C VAL A 290 -2.35 -4.74 -27.53
N ALA A 291 -2.45 -5.18 -28.78
CA ALA A 291 -1.40 -5.99 -29.42
C ALA A 291 -0.07 -5.23 -29.57
N ALA A 292 -0.11 -3.90 -29.66
CA ALA A 292 1.05 -3.01 -29.74
C ALA A 292 1.64 -2.62 -28.37
N ILE A 293 1.07 -3.09 -27.25
CA ILE A 293 1.61 -2.80 -25.91
C ILE A 293 2.93 -3.54 -25.71
N ILE A 294 3.94 -2.86 -25.18
CA ILE A 294 5.24 -3.42 -24.77
C ILE A 294 5.03 -4.42 -23.63
N THR A 295 5.62 -5.60 -23.75
CA THR A 295 5.50 -6.68 -22.76
C THR A 295 6.86 -7.29 -22.47
N ILE A 296 6.93 -8.10 -21.42
CA ILE A 296 8.04 -9.02 -21.19
C ILE A 296 7.97 -10.06 -22.33
N GLU A 297 8.92 -10.01 -23.28
CA GLU A 297 8.82 -10.76 -24.54
C GLU A 297 8.85 -12.30 -24.35
N GLY A 298 7.91 -12.99 -25.02
CA GLY A 298 7.97 -14.29 -25.70
C GLY A 298 8.56 -15.58 -25.08
N THR A 299 9.45 -15.55 -24.10
CA THR A 299 10.21 -16.73 -23.65
C THR A 299 9.69 -17.39 -22.38
N VAL A 300 8.58 -16.89 -21.85
CA VAL A 300 7.96 -17.42 -20.62
C VAL A 300 7.26 -18.74 -20.93
N SER A 301 7.68 -19.82 -20.27
CA SER A 301 7.07 -21.12 -20.45
C SER A 301 5.62 -21.14 -19.93
N ARG A 302 4.79 -21.94 -20.59
CA ARG A 302 3.40 -22.17 -20.17
C ARG A 302 3.30 -22.68 -18.73
N VAL A 303 4.30 -23.40 -18.24
CA VAL A 303 4.36 -23.87 -16.84
C VAL A 303 4.34 -22.72 -15.85
N ILE A 304 5.07 -21.63 -16.13
CA ILE A 304 5.10 -20.44 -15.27
C ILE A 304 3.78 -19.66 -15.36
N ILE A 305 3.26 -19.49 -16.57
CA ILE A 305 1.98 -18.81 -16.80
C ILE A 305 0.86 -19.56 -16.04
N ASP A 306 0.75 -20.86 -16.25
CA ASP A 306 -0.27 -21.71 -15.64
C ASP A 306 -0.12 -21.76 -14.10
N LEU A 307 1.12 -21.74 -13.57
CA LEU A 307 1.32 -21.65 -12.13
C LEU A 307 0.79 -20.32 -11.57
N MET A 308 1.17 -19.18 -12.16
CA MET A 308 0.69 -17.88 -11.67
C MET A 308 -0.83 -17.79 -11.74
N GLU A 309 -1.44 -18.34 -12.79
CA GLU A 309 -2.90 -18.47 -12.90
C GLU A 309 -3.49 -19.32 -11.77
N ASN A 310 -2.85 -20.44 -11.41
CA ASN A 310 -3.28 -21.27 -10.29
C ASN A 310 -3.14 -20.56 -8.94
N LEU A 311 -2.10 -19.74 -8.74
CA LEU A 311 -1.94 -18.95 -7.51
C LEU A 311 -3.04 -17.90 -7.37
N GLU A 312 -3.35 -17.19 -8.46
CA GLU A 312 -4.47 -16.23 -8.49
C GLU A 312 -5.80 -16.93 -8.25
N LYS A 313 -6.03 -18.07 -8.91
CA LYS A 313 -7.26 -18.84 -8.72
C LYS A 313 -7.40 -19.33 -7.28
N TYR A 314 -6.32 -19.82 -6.67
CA TYR A 314 -6.34 -20.23 -5.27
C TYR A 314 -6.71 -19.07 -4.34
N HIS A 315 -6.15 -17.87 -4.61
CA HIS A 315 -6.54 -16.68 -3.87
C HIS A 315 -8.04 -16.39 -4.02
N GLU A 316 -8.58 -16.35 -5.24
CA GLU A 316 -9.98 -16.02 -5.48
C GLU A 316 -10.97 -17.07 -4.96
N ASP A 317 -10.64 -18.36 -5.09
CA ASP A 317 -11.55 -19.46 -4.78
C ASP A 317 -11.48 -19.88 -3.30
N GLN A 318 -10.35 -19.68 -2.61
CA GLN A 318 -10.11 -20.18 -1.25
C GLN A 318 -9.83 -19.06 -0.25
N LEU A 319 -8.77 -18.28 -0.46
CA LEU A 319 -8.32 -17.29 0.51
C LEU A 319 -9.29 -16.12 0.65
N PHE A 320 -9.72 -15.54 -0.47
CA PHE A 320 -10.64 -14.41 -0.46
C PHE A 320 -11.95 -14.75 0.29
N PRO A 321 -12.69 -15.82 -0.05
CA PRO A 321 -13.89 -16.20 0.67
C PRO A 321 -13.66 -16.41 2.17
N LEU A 322 -12.53 -17.02 2.56
CA LEU A 322 -12.20 -17.29 3.96
C LEU A 322 -12.24 -16.03 4.83
N LEU A 323 -11.74 -14.88 4.35
CA LEU A 323 -11.76 -13.62 5.12
C LEU A 323 -13.17 -13.18 5.49
N PHE A 324 -14.15 -13.41 4.62
CA PHE A 324 -15.52 -12.91 4.79
C PHE A 324 -16.49 -13.93 5.41
N GLN A 325 -16.01 -15.12 5.77
CA GLN A 325 -16.81 -16.08 6.53
C GLN A 325 -17.13 -15.56 7.94
N PRO A 326 -18.24 -16.00 8.57
CA PRO A 326 -18.58 -15.63 9.94
C PRO A 326 -17.42 -15.92 10.91
N LEU A 327 -17.16 -15.00 11.83
CA LEU A 327 -16.19 -15.20 12.92
C LEU A 327 -16.78 -16.12 14.00
N ASP A 328 -15.94 -16.88 14.70
CA ASP A 328 -16.39 -17.78 15.77
C ASP A 328 -17.00 -16.98 16.94
N ALA A 329 -18.29 -17.18 17.16
CA ALA A 329 -19.07 -16.51 18.20
C ALA A 329 -18.73 -16.99 19.62
N ASN A 330 -18.01 -18.10 19.78
CA ASN A 330 -17.60 -18.64 21.08
C ASN A 330 -16.29 -18.03 21.60
N MET A 331 -15.62 -17.21 20.77
CA MET A 331 -14.35 -16.56 21.10
C MET A 331 -14.55 -15.06 21.31
N ALA A 332 -13.67 -14.46 22.11
CA ALA A 332 -13.56 -13.00 22.12
C ALA A 332 -13.21 -12.51 20.71
N LEU A 333 -13.83 -11.40 20.28
CA LEU A 333 -13.77 -10.91 18.89
C LEU A 333 -12.33 -10.80 18.36
N GLU A 334 -11.43 -10.16 19.10
CA GLU A 334 -10.02 -10.01 18.70
C GLU A 334 -9.32 -11.37 18.53
N LYS A 335 -9.64 -12.35 19.39
CA LYS A 335 -9.09 -13.69 19.31
C LYS A 335 -9.64 -14.45 18.10
N ALA A 336 -10.92 -14.26 17.77
CA ALA A 336 -11.55 -14.85 16.60
C ALA A 336 -10.95 -14.29 15.30
N ILE A 337 -10.68 -12.97 15.26
CA ILE A 337 -9.98 -12.32 14.14
C ILE A 337 -8.57 -12.88 14.02
N ALA A 338 -7.79 -12.92 15.10
CA ALA A 338 -6.43 -13.44 15.08
C ALA A 338 -6.37 -14.90 14.61
N ALA A 339 -7.30 -15.76 15.04
CA ALA A 339 -7.38 -17.14 14.58
C ALA A 339 -7.68 -17.25 13.07
N ARG A 340 -8.62 -16.44 12.55
CA ARG A 340 -8.91 -16.36 11.11
C ARG A 340 -7.69 -15.92 10.30
N LEU A 341 -6.95 -14.94 10.80
CA LEU A 341 -5.74 -14.43 10.13
C LEU A 341 -4.62 -15.48 10.12
N GLN A 342 -4.45 -16.22 11.23
CA GLN A 342 -3.49 -17.32 11.30
C GLN A 342 -3.82 -18.46 10.33
N GLU A 343 -5.10 -18.82 10.21
CA GLU A 343 -5.56 -19.80 9.22
C GLU A 343 -5.28 -19.32 7.79
N TYR A 344 -5.63 -18.06 7.50
CA TYR A 344 -5.39 -17.43 6.21
C TYR A 344 -3.90 -17.41 5.84
N GLU A 345 -3.03 -17.05 6.79
CA GLU A 345 -1.56 -17.07 6.61
C GLU A 345 -1.04 -18.47 6.33
N SER A 346 -1.47 -19.47 7.11
CA SER A 346 -1.02 -20.86 6.95
C SER A 346 -1.36 -21.40 5.56
N LEU A 347 -2.58 -21.11 5.07
CA LEU A 347 -3.00 -21.51 3.72
C LEU A 347 -2.23 -20.77 2.63
N MET A 348 -1.87 -19.50 2.85
CA MET A 348 -1.04 -18.73 1.93
C MET A 348 0.40 -19.27 1.88
N GLU A 349 0.98 -19.63 3.02
CA GLU A 349 2.31 -20.24 3.09
C GLU A 349 2.34 -21.52 2.26
N GLU A 350 1.40 -22.43 2.48
CA GLU A 350 1.36 -23.73 1.82
C GLU A 350 1.05 -23.65 0.32
N ASN A 351 0.08 -22.83 -0.09
CA ASN A 351 -0.50 -22.91 -1.43
C ASN A 351 -0.11 -21.75 -2.35
N ILE A 352 0.51 -20.69 -1.82
CA ILE A 352 1.04 -19.58 -2.62
C ILE A 352 2.56 -19.52 -2.50
N PHE A 353 3.09 -19.42 -1.29
CA PHE A 353 4.51 -19.15 -1.09
C PHE A 353 5.41 -20.34 -1.44
N GLN A 354 5.08 -21.54 -0.98
CA GLN A 354 5.88 -22.73 -1.29
C GLN A 354 5.93 -23.04 -2.80
N PRO A 355 4.80 -23.04 -3.55
CA PRO A 355 4.84 -23.22 -4.99
C PRO A 355 5.59 -22.11 -5.71
N PHE A 356 5.43 -20.86 -5.28
CA PHE A 356 6.13 -19.72 -5.86
C PHE A 356 7.66 -19.83 -5.68
N LYS A 357 8.13 -20.12 -4.46
CA LYS A 357 9.56 -20.33 -4.20
C LYS A 357 10.13 -21.48 -5.02
N ALA A 358 9.37 -22.57 -5.20
CA ALA A 358 9.81 -23.71 -6.01
C ALA A 358 9.99 -23.35 -7.50
N ILE A 359 9.13 -22.49 -8.07
CA ILE A 359 9.24 -22.11 -9.47
C ILE A 359 10.33 -21.06 -9.72
N VAL A 360 10.52 -20.12 -8.79
CA VAL A 360 11.57 -19.08 -8.91
C VAL A 360 12.94 -19.72 -9.09
N ARG A 361 13.24 -20.77 -8.31
CA ARG A 361 14.49 -21.53 -8.43
C ARG A 361 14.62 -22.35 -9.72
N ARG A 362 13.53 -22.57 -10.44
CA ARG A 362 13.47 -23.39 -11.66
C ARG A 362 13.30 -22.58 -12.94
N ALA A 363 13.09 -21.27 -12.83
CA ALA A 363 12.98 -20.37 -13.97
C ALA A 363 14.23 -20.48 -14.85
N ALA A 364 14.05 -20.74 -16.14
CA ALA A 364 15.10 -21.07 -17.09
C ALA A 364 15.87 -19.82 -17.56
N ASN A 365 15.23 -18.65 -17.56
CA ASN A 365 15.78 -17.41 -18.09
C ASN A 365 15.33 -16.19 -17.27
N GLN A 366 15.88 -15.02 -17.60
CA GLN A 366 15.59 -13.77 -16.89
C GLN A 366 14.16 -13.27 -17.12
N ASP A 367 13.57 -13.49 -18.30
CA ASP A 367 12.20 -13.07 -18.62
C ASP A 367 11.18 -13.82 -17.75
N GLU A 368 11.43 -15.11 -17.50
CA GLU A 368 10.63 -15.93 -16.59
C GLU A 368 10.69 -15.41 -15.14
N LEU A 369 11.86 -15.00 -14.66
CA LEU A 369 12.02 -14.38 -13.34
C LEU A 369 11.31 -13.02 -13.26
N ASN A 370 11.43 -12.22 -14.31
CA ASN A 370 10.74 -10.93 -14.43
C ASN A 370 9.21 -11.13 -14.43
N TYR A 371 8.71 -12.13 -15.15
CA TYR A 371 7.29 -12.51 -15.18
C TYR A 371 6.80 -12.93 -13.79
N LEU A 372 7.57 -13.77 -13.09
CA LEU A 372 7.25 -14.20 -11.72
C LEU A 372 7.21 -13.03 -10.75
N GLN A 373 8.16 -12.09 -10.84
CA GLN A 373 8.19 -10.89 -10.00
C GLN A 373 6.92 -10.05 -10.21
N VAL A 374 6.61 -9.71 -11.47
CA VAL A 374 5.45 -8.89 -11.83
C VAL A 374 4.15 -9.59 -11.41
N GLY A 375 4.02 -10.88 -11.69
CA GLY A 375 2.82 -11.66 -11.36
C GLY A 375 2.60 -11.73 -9.85
N MET A 376 3.65 -11.95 -9.06
CA MET A 376 3.53 -12.02 -7.61
C MET A 376 3.19 -10.65 -7.00
N ARG A 377 3.77 -9.56 -7.53
CA ARG A 377 3.40 -8.20 -7.15
C ARG A 377 1.93 -7.91 -7.46
N GLN A 378 1.44 -8.36 -8.62
CA GLN A 378 0.05 -8.21 -9.02
C GLN A 378 -0.91 -8.96 -8.10
N LEU A 379 -0.58 -10.22 -7.79
CA LEU A 379 -1.33 -11.04 -6.84
C LEU A 379 -1.39 -10.39 -5.45
N PHE A 380 -0.26 -9.88 -4.95
CA PHE A 380 -0.22 -9.18 -3.66
C PHE A 380 -1.02 -7.87 -3.66
N GLY A 381 -1.04 -7.15 -4.78
CA GLY A 381 -1.96 -6.02 -4.94
C GLY A 381 -3.43 -6.42 -4.74
N SER A 382 -3.84 -7.58 -5.27
CA SER A 382 -5.19 -8.13 -5.07
C SER A 382 -5.43 -8.52 -3.61
N ILE A 383 -4.51 -9.28 -3.01
CA ILE A 383 -4.57 -9.72 -1.61
C ILE A 383 -4.71 -8.52 -0.66
N ILE A 384 -3.85 -7.50 -0.80
CA ILE A 384 -3.88 -6.29 0.04
C ILE A 384 -5.20 -5.54 -0.13
N SER A 385 -5.68 -5.42 -1.36
CA SER A 385 -6.96 -4.78 -1.69
C SER A 385 -8.15 -5.47 -1.01
N VAL A 386 -8.26 -6.81 -1.16
CA VAL A 386 -9.29 -7.64 -0.51
C VAL A 386 -9.18 -7.52 1.01
N PHE A 387 -7.96 -7.54 1.55
CA PHE A 387 -7.72 -7.41 2.98
C PHE A 387 -8.16 -6.05 3.51
N LYS A 388 -7.96 -4.97 2.75
CA LYS A 388 -8.50 -3.65 3.10
C LYS A 388 -10.02 -3.65 3.15
N ASP A 389 -10.69 -4.33 2.22
CA ASP A 389 -12.15 -4.47 2.29
C ASP A 389 -12.58 -5.22 3.54
N PHE A 390 -11.86 -6.28 3.92
CA PHE A 390 -12.08 -7.01 5.17
C PHE A 390 -11.92 -6.10 6.40
N GLN A 391 -10.91 -5.23 6.45
CA GLN A 391 -10.73 -4.26 7.54
C GLN A 391 -11.88 -3.24 7.64
N THR A 392 -12.64 -2.99 6.57
CA THR A 392 -13.80 -2.08 6.62
C THR A 392 -15.01 -2.68 7.33
N LEU A 393 -15.03 -4.00 7.56
CA LEU A 393 -16.10 -4.69 8.27
C LEU A 393 -16.24 -4.17 9.70
N PRO A 394 -17.47 -3.93 10.21
CA PRO A 394 -17.68 -3.42 11.56
C PRO A 394 -16.99 -4.23 12.66
N ALA A 395 -16.96 -5.57 12.49
CA ALA A 395 -16.33 -6.48 13.44
C ALA A 395 -14.80 -6.43 13.46
N VAL A 396 -14.17 -5.96 12.38
CA VAL A 396 -12.69 -5.96 12.20
C VAL A 396 -12.10 -4.58 12.41
N ARG A 397 -12.91 -3.53 12.23
CA ARG A 397 -12.48 -2.13 12.30
C ARG A 397 -11.78 -1.84 13.62
N GLY A 398 -10.51 -1.45 13.55
CA GLY A 398 -9.67 -1.13 14.71
C GLY A 398 -9.02 -2.33 15.40
N SER A 399 -9.11 -3.54 14.85
CA SER A 399 -8.38 -4.72 15.35
C SER A 399 -6.86 -4.53 15.19
N GLU A 400 -6.13 -4.79 16.28
CA GLU A 400 -4.67 -4.75 16.29
C GLU A 400 -4.08 -5.88 15.45
N ALA A 401 -4.64 -7.09 15.57
CA ALA A 401 -4.23 -8.24 14.77
C ALA A 401 -4.35 -7.96 13.27
N ALA A 402 -5.45 -7.35 12.83
CA ALA A 402 -5.64 -6.99 11.43
C ALA A 402 -4.65 -5.91 10.95
N GLU A 403 -4.32 -4.92 11.78
CA GLU A 403 -3.34 -3.88 11.44
C GLU A 403 -1.90 -4.40 11.35
N ILE A 404 -1.54 -5.35 12.22
CA ILE A 404 -0.25 -6.04 12.16
C ILE A 404 -0.17 -6.89 10.89
N PHE A 405 -1.21 -7.66 10.61
CA PHE A 405 -1.26 -8.54 9.44
C PHE A 405 -1.15 -7.79 8.11
N LEU A 406 -1.87 -6.67 7.97
CA LEU A 406 -1.72 -5.78 6.83
C LEU A 406 -0.27 -5.31 6.66
N GLY A 407 0.40 -4.97 7.77
CA GLY A 407 1.81 -4.59 7.77
C GLY A 407 2.70 -5.67 7.16
N GLY A 408 2.46 -6.93 7.49
CA GLY A 408 3.12 -8.09 6.88
C GLY A 408 2.85 -8.21 5.38
N LEU A 409 1.59 -8.10 4.94
CA LEU A 409 1.23 -8.15 3.52
C LEU A 409 1.92 -7.05 2.70
N VAL A 410 1.89 -5.81 3.18
CA VAL A 410 2.54 -4.67 2.52
C VAL A 410 4.05 -4.81 2.53
N ALA A 411 4.63 -5.28 3.64
CA ALA A 411 6.07 -5.54 3.71
C ALA A 411 6.51 -6.59 2.68
N TYR A 412 5.73 -7.66 2.49
CA TYR A 412 6.04 -8.68 1.50
C TYR A 412 6.07 -8.07 0.10
N ALA A 413 5.06 -7.27 -0.26
CA ALA A 413 5.01 -6.57 -1.54
C ALA A 413 6.22 -5.63 -1.74
N ALA A 414 6.65 -4.91 -0.70
CA ALA A 414 7.84 -4.07 -0.75
C ALA A 414 9.13 -4.89 -0.91
N PHE A 415 9.23 -6.06 -0.27
CA PHE A 415 10.40 -6.94 -0.40
C PHE A 415 10.54 -7.55 -1.80
N LEU A 416 9.43 -7.80 -2.52
CA LEU A 416 9.49 -8.23 -3.92
C LEU A 416 10.26 -7.25 -4.82
N GLU A 417 10.23 -5.96 -4.49
CA GLU A 417 10.97 -4.91 -5.20
C GLU A 417 12.39 -4.74 -4.67
N LYS A 418 12.54 -4.60 -3.35
CA LYS A 418 13.84 -4.35 -2.71
C LYS A 418 14.83 -5.49 -2.89
N ARG A 419 14.33 -6.72 -2.92
CA ARG A 419 15.16 -7.93 -2.98
C ARG A 419 15.19 -8.53 -4.39
N ARG A 420 14.87 -7.72 -5.41
CA ARG A 420 14.94 -8.14 -6.81
C ARG A 420 16.28 -8.78 -7.16
N GLU A 421 17.38 -8.14 -6.79
CA GLU A 421 18.72 -8.63 -7.09
C GLU A 421 19.10 -9.90 -6.29
N ASP A 422 18.42 -10.15 -5.17
CA ASP A 422 18.65 -11.34 -4.32
C ASP A 422 17.72 -12.52 -4.67
N VAL A 423 16.68 -12.30 -5.49
CA VAL A 423 15.59 -13.26 -5.70
C VAL A 423 15.28 -13.49 -7.18
N PHE A 424 15.15 -12.40 -7.94
CA PHE A 424 14.64 -12.40 -9.31
C PHE A 424 15.74 -12.20 -10.35
N MET A 425 16.98 -12.55 -9.98
CA MET A 425 18.12 -12.60 -10.88
C MET A 425 18.57 -14.05 -11.06
N ARG A 426 19.14 -14.37 -12.22
CA ARG A 426 19.74 -15.68 -12.47
C ARG A 426 20.93 -15.86 -11.52
N MET A 427 20.81 -16.84 -10.64
CA MET A 427 21.82 -17.18 -9.63
C MET A 427 22.12 -18.67 -9.70
N ASP A 428 23.35 -19.05 -9.38
CA ASP A 428 23.65 -20.45 -9.02
C ASP A 428 23.23 -20.77 -7.57
N ASP A 429 23.42 -22.02 -7.15
CA ASP A 429 23.01 -22.45 -5.81
C ASP A 429 23.83 -21.77 -4.69
N ASP A 430 25.11 -21.45 -4.92
CA ASP A 430 25.97 -20.82 -3.92
C ASP A 430 25.61 -19.33 -3.75
N GLU A 431 25.31 -18.65 -4.85
CA GLU A 431 24.79 -17.29 -4.87
C GLU A 431 23.43 -17.20 -4.17
N TRP A 432 22.51 -18.13 -4.44
CA TRP A 432 21.21 -18.20 -3.78
C TRP A 432 21.35 -18.41 -2.26
N GLN A 433 22.20 -19.36 -1.84
CA GLN A 433 22.46 -19.58 -0.41
C GLN A 433 23.08 -18.35 0.25
N SER A 434 24.00 -17.67 -0.44
CA SER A 434 24.59 -16.42 0.05
C SER A 434 23.54 -15.33 0.21
N ALA A 435 22.56 -15.21 -0.70
CA ALA A 435 21.45 -14.28 -0.58
C ALA A 435 20.52 -14.62 0.61
N CYS A 436 20.22 -15.91 0.82
CA CYS A 436 19.47 -16.38 1.97
C CYS A 436 20.16 -16.01 3.29
N LEU A 437 21.45 -16.32 3.39
CA LEU A 437 22.26 -16.03 4.58
C LEU A 437 22.33 -14.54 4.88
N ARG A 438 22.47 -13.67 3.87
CA ARG A 438 22.45 -12.21 4.06
C ARG A 438 21.16 -11.73 4.72
N ALA A 439 20.01 -12.21 4.24
CA ALA A 439 18.71 -11.81 4.78
C ALA A 439 18.52 -12.30 6.23
N GLU A 440 18.91 -13.54 6.50
CA GLU A 440 18.85 -14.13 7.84
C GLU A 440 19.78 -13.41 8.83
N GLN A 441 21.01 -13.10 8.41
CA GLN A 441 22.01 -12.40 9.22
C GLN A 441 21.52 -11.00 9.61
N VAL A 442 21.06 -10.19 8.64
CA VAL A 442 20.58 -8.85 8.93
C VAL A 442 19.37 -8.88 9.88
N ALA A 443 18.45 -9.84 9.69
CA ALA A 443 17.32 -10.01 10.58
C ALA A 443 17.74 -10.46 12.00
N ALA A 444 18.75 -11.32 12.12
CA ALA A 444 19.29 -11.77 13.40
C ALA A 444 20.02 -10.63 14.14
N GLU A 445 20.89 -9.90 13.45
CA GLU A 445 21.63 -8.75 14.00
C GLU A 445 20.67 -7.67 14.51
N PHE A 446 19.60 -7.36 13.76
CA PHE A 446 18.59 -6.40 14.20
C PHE A 446 17.92 -6.81 15.52
N LYS A 447 17.62 -8.11 15.70
CA LYS A 447 17.06 -8.65 16.95
C LYS A 447 18.08 -8.60 18.09
N GLU A 448 19.33 -8.92 17.78
CA GLU A 448 20.43 -8.98 18.74
C GLU A 448 20.75 -7.61 19.34
N LEU A 449 20.65 -6.52 18.55
CA LEU A 449 20.81 -5.14 19.03
C LEU A 449 19.95 -4.82 20.27
N GLY A 450 18.74 -5.40 20.34
CA GLY A 450 17.87 -5.30 21.51
C GLY A 450 18.24 -6.28 22.62
N ALA A 451 18.49 -7.54 22.26
CA ALA A 451 18.73 -8.63 23.19
C ALA A 451 20.02 -8.45 24.02
N GLU A 452 21.11 -7.95 23.42
CA GLU A 452 22.41 -7.76 24.07
C GLU A 452 22.32 -6.88 25.33
N SER A 453 21.52 -5.82 25.26
CA SER A 453 21.40 -4.82 26.34
C SER A 453 20.30 -5.14 27.36
N LEU A 454 19.46 -6.15 27.09
CA LEU A 454 18.32 -6.51 27.95
C LEU A 454 18.72 -6.98 29.36
N PRO A 455 19.78 -7.80 29.56
CA PRO A 455 20.22 -8.20 30.90
C PRO A 455 20.64 -7.01 31.77
N GLU A 456 21.40 -6.07 31.20
CA GLU A 456 21.80 -4.86 31.92
C GLU A 456 20.58 -3.98 32.24
N TYR A 457 19.69 -3.79 31.26
CA TYR A 457 18.47 -3.03 31.44
C TYR A 457 17.59 -3.58 32.58
N ARG A 458 17.37 -4.91 32.61
CA ARG A 458 16.63 -5.59 33.69
C ARG A 458 17.34 -5.48 35.04
N ARG A 459 18.67 -5.56 35.07
CA ARG A 459 19.47 -5.36 36.30
C ARG A 459 19.27 -3.95 36.85
N LEU A 460 19.32 -2.92 36.00
CA LEU A 460 19.10 -1.54 36.39
C LEU A 460 17.65 -1.30 36.86
N GLY A 461 16.67 -1.91 36.20
CA GLY A 461 15.25 -1.89 36.61
C GLY A 461 15.05 -2.44 38.03
N ARG A 462 15.56 -3.65 38.32
CA ARG A 462 15.51 -4.24 39.67
C ARG A 462 16.20 -3.36 40.72
N GLN A 463 17.38 -2.81 40.41
CA GLN A 463 18.08 -1.88 41.31
C GLN A 463 17.28 -0.61 41.61
N ALA A 464 16.55 -0.09 40.61
CA ALA A 464 15.68 1.08 40.78
C ALA A 464 14.47 0.75 41.67
N GLU A 465 13.85 -0.42 41.48
CA GLU A 465 12.72 -0.89 42.33
C GLU A 465 13.15 -1.08 43.79
N GLU A 466 14.28 -1.77 44.03
CA GLU A 466 14.83 -1.96 45.38
C GLU A 466 15.17 -0.63 46.07
N THR A 467 15.75 0.32 45.32
CA THR A 467 16.10 1.64 45.87
C THR A 467 14.85 2.47 46.15
N ALA A 468 13.82 2.38 45.30
CA ALA A 468 12.54 3.05 45.53
C ALA A 468 11.79 2.48 46.74
N ALA A 469 11.85 1.16 46.98
CA ALA A 469 11.28 0.54 48.17
C ALA A 469 11.92 1.06 49.46
N LYS A 470 13.26 1.18 49.51
CA LYS A 470 14.01 1.73 50.65
C LYS A 470 13.66 3.18 51.00
N ILE A 471 13.19 3.98 50.02
CA ILE A 471 12.76 5.37 50.27
C ILE A 471 11.35 5.41 50.89
N LYS A 472 10.49 4.43 50.57
CA LYS A 472 9.12 4.32 51.09
C LYS A 472 9.05 3.81 52.53
N GLU A 473 10.11 3.17 53.01
CA GLU A 473 10.22 2.76 54.42
C GLU A 473 10.28 3.98 55.36
N HIS A 474 9.68 3.89 56.54
CA HIS A 474 9.67 4.99 57.51
C HIS A 474 11.12 5.32 57.95
N PRO A 475 11.59 6.58 57.78
CA PRO A 475 12.98 6.92 58.05
C PRO A 475 13.28 6.92 59.55
N SER A 476 14.32 6.17 59.96
CA SER A 476 14.82 6.16 61.34
C SER A 476 15.53 7.48 61.69
N PHE A 477 15.76 7.73 62.98
CA PHE A 477 16.43 8.94 63.48
C PHE A 477 17.84 9.12 62.87
N PHE A 478 18.60 8.03 62.73
CA PHE A 478 19.89 8.03 62.05
C PHE A 478 19.78 8.28 60.55
N ASP A 479 18.72 7.82 59.89
CA ASP A 479 18.52 8.04 58.44
C ASP A 479 18.25 9.51 58.12
N LYS A 480 17.59 10.24 59.03
CA LYS A 480 17.42 11.70 58.95
C LYS A 480 18.73 12.44 59.19
N LEU A 481 19.53 12.01 60.18
CA LEU A 481 20.82 12.63 60.51
C LEU A 481 21.84 12.51 59.36
N PHE A 482 21.86 11.36 58.67
CA PHE A 482 22.79 11.09 57.56
C PHE A 482 22.22 11.38 56.16
N LYS A 483 21.03 11.97 56.06
CA LYS A 483 20.35 12.28 54.78
C LYS A 483 20.25 11.06 53.86
N ARG A 484 20.01 9.88 54.44
CA ARG A 484 20.06 8.60 53.70
C ARG A 484 18.98 8.51 52.63
N ASN A 485 17.79 9.07 52.88
CA ASN A 485 16.72 9.15 51.88
C ASN A 485 17.07 10.11 50.72
N GLU A 486 17.77 11.23 50.97
CA GLU A 486 18.27 12.11 49.90
C GLU A 486 19.28 11.35 49.03
N LYS A 487 20.25 10.65 49.65
CA LYS A 487 21.23 9.81 48.92
C LYS A 487 20.59 8.67 48.14
N ASN A 488 19.57 8.02 48.71
CA ASN A 488 18.82 6.97 48.01
C ASN A 488 18.02 7.55 46.84
N ALA A 489 17.45 8.76 46.97
CA ALA A 489 16.76 9.44 45.88
C ALA A 489 17.71 9.83 44.74
N GLU A 490 18.91 10.35 45.05
CA GLU A 490 19.97 10.61 44.07
C GLU A 490 20.37 9.32 43.35
N LYS A 491 20.64 8.24 44.09
CA LYS A 491 20.99 6.93 43.52
C LYS A 491 19.88 6.36 42.63
N LEU A 492 18.62 6.54 43.02
CA LEU A 492 17.46 6.16 42.20
C LEU A 492 17.42 6.96 40.89
N ALA A 493 17.66 8.27 40.95
CA ALA A 493 17.70 9.13 39.78
C ALA A 493 18.83 8.72 38.81
N GLU A 494 20.04 8.48 39.33
CA GLU A 494 21.18 8.00 38.54
C GLU A 494 20.90 6.64 37.90
N THR A 495 20.30 5.71 38.65
CA THR A 495 19.97 4.35 38.14
C THR A 495 18.94 4.43 37.02
N LYS A 496 17.89 5.25 37.20
CA LYS A 496 16.89 5.51 36.14
C LYS A 496 17.51 6.20 34.94
N GLN A 497 18.45 7.12 35.13
CA GLN A 497 19.16 7.79 34.05
C GLN A 497 20.03 6.81 33.25
N LYS A 498 20.77 5.92 33.92
CA LYS A 498 21.54 4.85 33.26
C LYS A 498 20.62 3.93 32.46
N MET A 499 19.52 3.48 33.05
CA MET A 499 18.52 2.63 32.39
C MET A 499 17.96 3.29 31.12
N ARG A 500 17.59 4.59 31.19
CA ARG A 500 17.15 5.38 30.04
C ARG A 500 18.25 5.55 28.99
N LYS A 501 19.50 5.77 29.40
CA LYS A 501 20.64 5.88 28.48
C LYS A 501 20.88 4.58 27.72
N THR A 502 20.80 3.42 28.39
CA THR A 502 20.88 2.11 27.75
C THR A 502 19.79 1.96 26.70
N ALA A 503 18.53 2.21 27.05
CA ALA A 503 17.41 2.13 26.11
C ALA A 503 17.57 3.08 24.91
N SER A 504 17.89 4.36 25.16
CA SER A 504 18.11 5.35 24.09
C SER A 504 19.27 4.98 23.15
N THR A 505 20.33 4.35 23.68
CA THR A 505 21.47 3.91 22.86
C THR A 505 21.06 2.77 21.93
N VAL A 506 20.29 1.80 22.44
CA VAL A 506 19.73 0.71 21.61
C VAL A 506 18.78 1.26 20.55
N HIS A 507 17.89 2.17 20.94
CA HIS A 507 16.97 2.86 20.02
C HIS A 507 17.73 3.49 18.84
N ASP A 508 18.79 4.25 19.13
CA ASP A 508 19.61 4.90 18.09
C ASP A 508 20.33 3.89 17.18
N LYS A 509 20.79 2.76 17.73
CA LYS A 509 21.43 1.68 16.95
C LYS A 509 20.43 1.01 16.00
N LEU A 510 19.27 0.60 16.50
CA LEU A 510 18.20 -0.02 15.70
C LEU A 510 17.80 0.88 14.54
N TYR A 511 17.64 2.17 14.85
CA TYR A 511 17.28 3.16 13.87
C TYR A 511 18.33 3.29 12.76
N ARG A 512 19.62 3.41 13.10
CA ARG A 512 20.70 3.51 12.11
C ARG A 512 20.82 2.24 11.28
N PHE A 513 20.77 1.08 11.92
CA PHE A 513 20.88 -0.21 11.27
C PHE A 513 19.83 -0.39 10.18
N ALA A 514 18.57 -0.01 10.44
CA ALA A 514 17.51 -0.06 9.44
C ALA A 514 17.83 0.77 8.17
N ASN A 515 18.56 1.88 8.31
CA ASN A 515 18.94 2.73 7.18
C ASN A 515 20.18 2.22 6.43
N GLU A 516 21.07 1.49 7.11
CA GLU A 516 22.26 0.88 6.52
C GLU A 516 21.91 -0.37 5.69
N HIS A 517 20.75 -0.98 5.94
CA HIS A 517 20.27 -2.17 5.24
C HIS A 517 18.92 -1.96 4.50
N PRO A 518 18.81 -0.98 3.59
CA PRO A 518 17.53 -0.59 3.00
C PRO A 518 16.89 -1.66 2.10
N GLN A 519 17.66 -2.65 1.63
CA GLN A 519 17.15 -3.78 0.83
C GLN A 519 16.65 -4.95 1.69
N GLN A 520 17.14 -5.06 2.93
CA GLN A 520 16.83 -6.16 3.85
C GLN A 520 15.85 -5.75 4.94
N ILE A 521 15.54 -4.46 5.08
CA ILE A 521 14.58 -3.93 6.06
C ILE A 521 13.58 -3.02 5.36
N VAL A 522 12.29 -3.29 5.57
CA VAL A 522 11.21 -2.42 5.10
C VAL A 522 10.84 -1.45 6.21
N ASN A 523 10.80 -0.16 5.91
CA ASN A 523 10.17 0.84 6.76
C ASN A 523 8.75 1.09 6.22
N LEU A 524 7.73 0.56 6.90
CA LEU A 524 6.35 0.63 6.45
C LEU A 524 5.82 2.06 6.39
N GLU A 525 6.41 3.03 7.10
CA GLU A 525 6.02 4.44 6.96
C GLU A 525 6.54 5.06 5.66
N LEU A 526 7.64 4.56 5.10
CA LEU A 526 8.18 5.04 3.83
C LEU A 526 7.53 4.33 2.65
N GLU A 527 7.26 3.03 2.80
CA GLU A 527 6.77 2.17 1.72
C GLU A 527 5.22 2.10 1.67
N ALA A 528 4.51 2.48 2.74
CA ALA A 528 3.05 2.43 2.83
C ALA A 528 2.42 3.80 3.12
N LEU A 529 1.14 3.92 2.77
CA LEU A 529 0.27 5.05 3.09
C LEU A 529 0.15 5.33 4.59
N PRO A 530 -0.27 6.55 4.99
CA PRO A 530 -0.11 7.06 6.35
C PRO A 530 -0.60 6.04 7.38
N THR A 531 0.36 5.47 8.09
CA THR A 531 0.13 4.58 9.22
C THR A 531 -0.74 5.29 10.24
N THR A 532 -1.81 4.62 10.65
CA THR A 532 -2.76 5.10 11.67
C THR A 532 -2.17 5.06 13.09
N SER A 533 -1.06 4.33 13.31
CA SER A 533 -0.43 4.26 14.63
C SER A 533 0.56 5.40 14.86
N VAL A 534 0.05 6.52 15.39
CA VAL A 534 0.88 7.61 15.90
C VAL A 534 1.75 7.09 17.05
N GLY A 535 3.07 7.27 16.94
CA GLY A 535 4.02 7.03 18.04
C GLY A 535 4.98 5.87 17.84
N PHE A 536 4.81 5.03 16.80
CA PHE A 536 5.72 3.93 16.48
C PHE A 536 6.15 3.96 15.02
N HIS A 537 7.46 3.86 14.79
CA HIS A 537 8.01 3.43 13.50
C HIS A 537 7.75 1.94 13.31
N ARG A 538 7.21 1.58 12.15
CA ARG A 538 6.98 0.17 11.79
C ARG A 538 8.02 -0.31 10.81
N TYR A 539 8.86 -1.24 11.26
CA TYR A 539 9.80 -1.96 10.41
C TYR A 539 9.25 -3.34 10.09
N ALA A 540 9.77 -3.99 9.06
CA ALA A 540 9.54 -5.41 8.82
C ALA A 540 10.84 -6.09 8.38
N LEU A 541 11.05 -7.30 8.90
CA LEU A 541 12.19 -8.15 8.56
C LEU A 541 11.74 -9.30 7.65
N PRO A 542 12.56 -9.71 6.66
CA PRO A 542 12.26 -10.84 5.80
C PRO A 542 12.13 -12.10 6.65
N ALA A 543 11.25 -13.01 6.21
CA ALA A 543 10.98 -14.27 6.90
C ALA A 543 10.88 -15.43 5.91
N GLY A 544 11.31 -16.61 6.36
CA GLY A 544 11.40 -17.81 5.53
C GLY A 544 12.59 -17.79 4.56
N GLU A 545 12.74 -18.88 3.80
CA GLU A 545 13.81 -19.04 2.82
C GLU A 545 13.80 -17.90 1.81
N ASN A 546 14.92 -17.18 1.76
CA ASN A 546 15.12 -15.97 0.99
C ASN A 546 14.00 -14.93 1.09
N GLY A 547 13.23 -14.89 2.19
CA GLY A 547 12.11 -13.95 2.34
C GLY A 547 10.88 -14.26 1.49
N LEU A 548 10.77 -15.45 0.90
CA LEU A 548 9.68 -15.82 -0.01
C LEU A 548 8.63 -16.73 0.59
N THR A 549 8.98 -17.48 1.64
CA THR A 549 8.17 -18.61 2.10
C THR A 549 7.25 -18.27 3.27
N LYS A 550 7.34 -17.04 3.80
CA LYS A 550 6.54 -16.55 4.94
C LYS A 550 6.27 -15.05 4.80
N LEU A 551 5.23 -14.56 5.48
CA LEU A 551 5.06 -13.12 5.62
C LEU A 551 6.17 -12.52 6.50
N PRO A 552 6.68 -11.32 6.15
CA PRO A 552 7.65 -10.61 6.97
C PRO A 552 7.10 -10.33 8.35
N LEU A 553 8.00 -10.28 9.34
CA LEU A 553 7.64 -9.95 10.72
C LEU A 553 7.59 -8.42 10.89
N PRO A 554 6.41 -7.79 11.03
CA PRO A 554 6.30 -6.38 11.38
C PRO A 554 6.72 -6.15 12.84
N ILE A 555 7.46 -5.06 13.08
CA ILE A 555 8.06 -4.69 14.37
C ILE A 555 7.78 -3.22 14.63
N GLY A 556 7.25 -2.92 15.81
CA GLY A 556 7.08 -1.55 16.30
C GLY A 556 8.30 -1.07 17.07
N LEU A 557 8.89 0.03 16.63
CA LEU A 557 9.90 0.80 17.36
C LEU A 557 9.27 2.13 17.80
N GLU A 558 9.27 2.41 19.10
CA GLU A 558 8.74 3.69 19.60
C GLU A 558 9.46 4.88 19.00
N GLU A 559 8.76 5.89 18.51
CA GLU A 559 9.38 7.08 17.91
C GLU A 559 10.15 7.90 18.94
N SER A 560 9.60 8.00 20.15
CA SER A 560 10.21 8.77 21.22
C SER A 560 11.19 7.89 22.02
N ARG A 561 12.48 8.26 21.97
CA ARG A 561 13.53 7.67 22.83
C ARG A 561 13.15 7.65 24.31
N ALA A 562 12.41 8.68 24.76
CA ALA A 562 11.98 8.79 26.15
C ALA A 562 10.88 7.78 26.53
N LYS A 563 10.11 7.30 25.56
CA LYS A 563 9.04 6.32 25.73
C LYS A 563 9.47 4.90 25.37
N PHE A 564 10.62 4.73 24.73
CA PHE A 564 11.13 3.43 24.32
C PHE A 564 11.36 2.48 25.50
N ASP A 565 10.64 1.36 25.47
CA ASP A 565 10.77 0.25 26.41
C ASP A 565 11.49 -0.91 25.71
N LEU A 566 12.72 -1.18 26.14
CA LEU A 566 13.57 -2.22 25.56
C LEU A 566 12.99 -3.62 25.78
N GLU A 567 12.36 -3.88 26.92
CA GLU A 567 11.78 -5.19 27.20
C GLU A 567 10.54 -5.44 26.34
N ARG A 568 9.67 -4.43 26.20
CA ARG A 568 8.54 -4.51 25.27
C ARG A 568 9.00 -4.72 23.83
N PHE A 569 10.07 -4.06 23.41
CA PHE A 569 10.66 -4.23 22.08
C PHE A 569 11.11 -5.68 21.86
N VAL A 570 11.94 -6.22 22.75
CA VAL A 570 12.49 -7.58 22.59
C VAL A 570 11.41 -8.67 22.64
N ARG A 571 10.31 -8.45 23.39
CA ARG A 571 9.17 -9.38 23.44
C ARG A 571 8.46 -9.57 22.09
N GLN A 572 8.63 -8.67 21.13
CA GLN A 572 8.06 -8.83 19.78
C GLN A 572 8.71 -9.96 18.98
N PHE A 573 9.85 -10.49 19.45
CA PHE A 573 10.58 -11.60 18.81
C PHE A 573 10.41 -12.96 19.51
N ALA A 574 9.69 -12.98 20.63
CA ALA A 574 9.65 -14.10 21.58
C ALA A 574 8.55 -15.12 21.27
#